data_AF-A0A7X3ILK1-F1
#
_entry.id   AF-A0A7X3ILK1-F1
#
_cell.length_a   1.000
_cell.length_b   1.000
_cell.length_c   1.000
_cell.angle_alpha   90.00
_cell.angle_beta   90.00
_cell.angle_gamma   90.00
#
_symmetry.space_group_name_H-M   'P 1'
#
loop_
_entity.id
_entity.type
_entity.pdbx_description
1 polymer ?
#
loop_
_entity_poly.entity_id
_entity_poly.type
_entity_poly.pdbx_seq_one_letter_code
_entity_poly.pdbx_strand_id
1 'polypeptide(L)'
;MLEEIMITLGIGGEAINLLKTISFLCVTLQEQDEFINDCRERDVQYINRYLIKLRKKKILEEGYQSAREFETAFHLNKMVALERLLQEPISDFNLKNLRCEDPQHIYNIHKKRGQFIRFNELALYA
;
A
#
# COMPACT_ATOMS: atom_id res chain seq x y z
N MET A 1 1.06 -8.70 -18.49
CA MET A 1 1.82 -8.52 -17.24
C MET A 1 0.95 -8.74 -16.01
N LEU A 2 -0.02 -7.87 -15.64
CA LEU A 2 -0.99 -8.24 -14.60
C LEU A 2 -1.80 -9.49 -15.00
N GLU A 3 -2.14 -9.59 -16.28
CA GLU A 3 -2.75 -10.78 -16.89
C GLU A 3 -1.88 -12.04 -16.76
N GLU A 4 -0.55 -11.90 -16.83
CA GLU A 4 0.38 -13.02 -16.66
C GLU A 4 0.46 -13.46 -15.19
N ILE A 5 0.46 -12.52 -14.25
CA ILE A 5 0.33 -12.81 -12.82
C ILE A 5 -0.99 -13.54 -12.53
N MET A 6 -2.10 -13.06 -13.11
CA MET A 6 -3.41 -13.67 -12.95
C MET A 6 -3.43 -15.12 -13.43
N ILE A 7 -2.91 -15.37 -14.64
CA ILE A 7 -2.83 -16.71 -15.23
C ILE A 7 -1.89 -17.61 -14.40
N THR A 8 -0.69 -17.12 -14.07
CA THR A 8 0.36 -17.93 -13.42
C THR A 8 0.02 -18.27 -11.97
N LEU A 9 -0.63 -17.35 -11.26
CA LEU A 9 -1.00 -17.55 -9.86
C LEU A 9 -2.46 -18.02 -9.68
N GLY A 10 -3.20 -18.21 -10.78
CA GLY A 10 -4.61 -18.62 -10.73
C GLY A 10 -5.52 -17.61 -10.02
N ILE A 11 -5.21 -16.31 -10.13
CA ILE A 11 -6.00 -15.24 -9.49
C ILE A 11 -7.11 -14.82 -10.46
N GLY A 12 -8.36 -15.04 -10.04
CA GLY A 12 -9.54 -14.59 -10.78
C GLY A 12 -9.62 -13.06 -10.92
N GLY A 13 -10.15 -12.59 -12.04
CA GLY A 13 -10.30 -11.15 -12.33
C GLY A 13 -11.24 -10.42 -11.37
N GLU A 14 -12.11 -11.15 -10.67
CA GLU A 14 -13.00 -10.66 -9.63
C GLU A 14 -12.25 -10.27 -8.34
N ALA A 15 -10.99 -10.68 -8.17
CA ALA A 15 -10.16 -10.35 -7.02
C ALA A 15 -9.57 -8.92 -7.10
N ILE A 16 -10.43 -7.93 -7.41
CA ILE A 16 -10.07 -6.56 -7.76
C ILE A 16 -9.12 -5.92 -6.73
N ASN A 17 -9.40 -6.07 -5.43
CA ASN A 17 -8.57 -5.46 -4.38
C ASN A 17 -7.18 -6.10 -4.27
N LEU A 18 -7.10 -7.41 -4.47
CA LEU A 18 -5.82 -8.13 -4.50
C LEU A 18 -5.00 -7.69 -5.72
N LEU A 19 -5.62 -7.64 -6.90
CA LEU A 19 -4.98 -7.19 -8.13
C LEU A 19 -4.47 -5.75 -8.03
N LYS A 20 -5.27 -4.83 -7.46
CA LYS A 20 -4.83 -3.45 -7.19
C LYS A 20 -3.62 -3.41 -6.26
N THR A 21 -3.63 -4.22 -5.20
CA THR A 21 -2.51 -4.30 -4.25
C THR A 21 -1.24 -4.82 -4.92
N ILE A 22 -1.37 -5.85 -5.77
CA ILE A 22 -0.25 -6.40 -6.54
C ILE A 22 0.30 -5.33 -7.50
N SER A 23 -0.56 -4.69 -8.29
CA SER A 23 -0.14 -3.63 -9.23
C SER A 23 0.52 -2.45 -8.52
N PHE A 24 0.10 -2.14 -7.30
CA PHE A 24 0.67 -1.07 -6.50
C PHE A 24 2.03 -1.44 -5.90
N LEU A 25 2.19 -2.66 -5.38
CA LEU A 25 3.41 -3.07 -4.68
C LEU A 25 4.49 -3.67 -5.59
N CYS A 26 4.12 -4.27 -6.72
CA CYS A 26 5.03 -4.91 -7.66
C CYS A 26 5.11 -4.06 -8.94
N VAL A 27 5.76 -2.90 -8.83
CA VAL A 27 5.77 -1.89 -9.90
C VAL A 27 6.83 -2.22 -10.95
N THR A 28 7.99 -2.71 -10.52
CA THR A 28 9.11 -3.05 -11.41
C THR A 28 8.98 -4.46 -11.96
N LEU A 29 9.59 -4.71 -13.11
CA LEU A 29 9.69 -6.07 -13.70
C LEU A 29 10.32 -7.06 -12.71
N GLN A 30 11.38 -6.64 -12.03
CA GLN A 30 12.05 -7.48 -11.04
C GLN A 30 11.14 -7.86 -9.88
N GLU A 31 10.41 -6.91 -9.29
CA GLU A 31 9.47 -7.20 -8.19
C GLU A 31 8.34 -8.14 -8.63
N GLN A 32 7.91 -8.04 -9.89
CA GLN A 32 6.89 -8.91 -10.45
C GLN A 32 7.40 -10.32 -10.71
N ASP A 33 8.61 -10.46 -11.27
CA ASP A 33 9.26 -11.75 -11.47
C ASP A 33 9.52 -12.45 -10.14
N GLU A 34 10.04 -11.72 -9.14
CA GLU A 34 10.22 -12.22 -7.77
C GLU A 34 8.88 -12.66 -7.17
N PHE A 35 7.83 -11.84 -7.31
CA PHE A 35 6.50 -12.17 -6.82
C PHE A 35 5.94 -13.44 -7.47
N ILE A 36 6.01 -13.57 -8.79
CA ILE A 36 5.55 -14.75 -9.52
C ILE A 36 6.31 -15.99 -9.06
N ASN A 37 7.63 -15.92 -8.99
CA ASN A 37 8.47 -17.06 -8.64
C ASN A 37 8.23 -17.52 -7.19
N ASP A 38 8.10 -16.60 -6.24
CA ASP A 38 7.89 -16.93 -4.83
C ASP A 38 6.46 -17.42 -4.54
N CYS A 39 5.48 -16.97 -5.33
CA CYS A 39 4.06 -17.29 -5.12
C CYS A 39 3.52 -18.38 -6.03
N ARG A 40 4.29 -18.87 -7.02
CA ARG A 40 3.84 -19.96 -7.90
C ARG A 40 3.48 -21.20 -7.07
N GLU A 41 2.34 -21.83 -7.39
CA GLU A 41 1.79 -23.00 -6.68
C GLU A 41 1.48 -22.76 -5.19
N ARG A 42 1.47 -21.50 -4.75
CA ARG A 42 1.07 -21.14 -3.38
C ARG A 42 -0.41 -20.78 -3.31
N ASP A 43 -0.97 -20.95 -2.11
CA ASP A 43 -2.34 -20.52 -1.85
C ASP A 43 -2.47 -19.00 -1.70
N VAL A 44 -3.71 -18.52 -1.73
CA VAL A 44 -4.05 -17.10 -1.56
C VAL A 44 -3.61 -16.57 -0.19
N GLN A 45 -3.54 -17.41 0.85
CA GLN A 45 -3.09 -16.98 2.17
C GLN A 45 -1.60 -16.63 2.16
N TYR A 46 -0.79 -17.43 1.47
CA TYR A 46 0.62 -17.18 1.27
C TYR A 46 0.85 -15.90 0.47
N ILE A 47 0.12 -15.71 -0.64
CA ILE A 47 0.17 -14.49 -1.45
C ILE A 47 -0.12 -13.25 -0.59
N ASN A 48 -1.17 -13.30 0.23
CA ASN A 48 -1.49 -12.20 1.15
C ASN A 48 -0.37 -11.92 2.16
N ARG A 49 0.23 -12.97 2.74
CA ARG A 49 1.38 -12.82 3.66
C ARG A 49 2.59 -12.22 2.96
N TYR A 50 2.85 -12.62 1.72
CA TYR A 50 3.92 -12.05 0.90
C TYR A 50 3.71 -10.56 0.69
N LEU A 51 2.53 -10.14 0.22
CA LEU A 51 2.22 -8.73 -0.01
C LEU A 51 2.27 -7.90 1.28
N ILE A 52 1.85 -8.45 2.42
CA ILE A 52 1.99 -7.78 3.72
C ILE A 52 3.48 -7.56 4.06
N LYS A 53 4.34 -8.56 3.80
CA LYS A 53 5.78 -8.45 4.04
C LYS A 53 6.42 -7.42 3.09
N LEU A 54 6.08 -7.47 1.81
CA LEU A 54 6.57 -6.54 0.79
C LEU A 54 6.18 -5.09 1.11
N ARG A 55 4.91 -4.87 1.48
CA ARG A 55 4.44 -3.56 1.95
C ARG A 55 5.30 -3.03 3.10
N LYS A 56 5.52 -3.86 4.14
CA LYS A 56 6.33 -3.44 5.29
C LYS A 56 7.77 -3.10 4.89
N LYS A 57 8.36 -3.88 3.98
CA LYS A 57 9.68 -3.60 3.40
C LYS A 57 9.69 -2.22 2.71
N LYS A 58 8.73 -1.95 1.82
CA LYS A 58 8.61 -0.65 1.15
C LYS A 58 8.39 0.52 2.09
N ILE A 59 7.63 0.35 3.16
CA ILE A 59 7.47 1.40 4.18
C ILE A 59 8.82 1.77 4.81
N LEU A 60 9.66 0.76 5.08
CA LEU A 60 10.99 0.96 5.67
C LEU A 60 11.97 1.61 4.68
N GLU A 61 11.89 1.25 3.40
CA GLU A 61 12.83 1.69 2.35
C GLU A 61 12.45 3.02 1.72
N GLU A 62 11.15 3.24 1.46
CA GLU A 62 10.62 4.34 0.64
C GLU A 62 9.75 5.32 1.44
N GLY A 63 9.44 5.00 2.70
CA GLY A 63 8.61 5.82 3.56
C GLY A 63 9.21 7.21 3.84
N TYR A 64 8.34 8.14 4.26
CA TYR A 64 8.74 9.49 4.64
C TYR A 64 9.68 9.46 5.85
N GLN A 65 10.78 10.22 5.76
CA GLN A 65 11.79 10.28 6.83
C GLN A 65 11.42 11.32 7.89
N SER A 66 10.56 12.29 7.56
CA SER A 66 10.12 13.34 8.47
C SER A 66 8.68 13.75 8.23
N ALA A 67 8.06 14.35 9.27
CA ALA A 67 6.72 14.92 9.16
C ALA A 67 6.65 16.04 8.11
N ARG A 68 7.73 16.85 8.00
CA ARG A 68 7.83 17.94 7.02
C ARG A 68 7.85 17.45 5.57
N GLU A 69 8.56 16.35 5.31
CA GLU A 69 8.57 15.72 3.99
C GLU A 69 7.16 15.23 3.61
N PHE A 70 6.48 14.58 4.56
CA PHE A 70 5.09 14.15 4.38
C PHE A 70 4.14 15.32 4.14
N GLU A 71 4.19 16.35 4.98
CA GLU A 71 3.36 17.56 4.87
C GLU A 71 3.52 18.24 3.50
N THR A 72 4.77 18.39 3.04
CA THR A 72 5.07 18.96 1.72
C THR A 72 4.41 18.12 0.62
N ALA A 73 4.59 16.79 0.66
CA ALA A 73 3.98 15.90 -0.32
C ALA A 73 2.44 15.90 -0.25
N PHE A 74 1.87 15.99 0.94
CA PHE A 74 0.43 15.98 1.18
C PHE A 74 -0.24 17.22 0.58
N HIS A 75 0.36 18.40 0.73
CA HIS A 75 -0.15 19.63 0.12
C HIS A 75 -0.02 19.65 -1.41
N LEU A 76 0.96 18.94 -1.98
CA LEU A 76 1.08 18.77 -3.43
C LEU A 76 0.05 17.78 -3.98
N ASN A 77 -0.06 16.61 -3.35
CA ASN A 77 -1.02 15.58 -3.72
C ASN A 77 -1.33 14.68 -2.52
N LYS A 78 -2.49 14.92 -1.91
CA LYS A 78 -3.00 14.18 -0.74
C LYS A 78 -3.06 12.67 -0.97
N MET A 79 -3.53 12.22 -2.14
CA MET A 79 -3.65 10.80 -2.47
C MET A 79 -2.29 10.12 -2.47
N VAL A 80 -1.39 10.62 -3.31
CA VAL A 80 -0.04 10.05 -3.49
C VAL A 80 0.76 10.09 -2.19
N ALA A 81 0.57 11.14 -1.38
CA ALA A 81 1.23 11.22 -0.08
C ALA A 81 0.76 10.14 0.89
N LEU A 82 -0.56 9.88 0.95
CA LEU A 82 -1.11 8.82 1.79
C LEU A 82 -0.72 7.43 1.27
N GLU A 83 -0.73 7.24 -0.05
CA GLU A 83 -0.28 6.01 -0.70
C GLU A 83 1.18 5.70 -0.37
N ARG A 84 2.08 6.69 -0.44
CA ARG A 84 3.49 6.51 -0.07
C ARG A 84 3.69 6.29 1.43
N LEU A 85 2.93 7.01 2.27
CA LEU A 85 3.02 6.88 3.73
C LEU A 85 2.64 5.46 4.17
N LEU A 86 1.57 4.91 3.58
CA LEU A 86 0.97 3.64 3.99
C LEU A 86 1.38 2.46 3.11
N GLN A 87 1.99 2.71 1.95
CA GLN A 87 2.27 1.71 0.90
C GLN A 87 1.02 0.88 0.57
N GLU A 88 -0.09 1.59 0.34
CA GLU A 88 -1.41 1.02 0.03
C GLU A 88 -2.06 1.84 -1.08
N PRO A 89 -2.77 1.21 -2.04
CA PRO A 89 -3.57 1.95 -3.00
C PRO A 89 -4.74 2.64 -2.29
N ILE A 90 -4.90 3.95 -2.49
CA ILE A 90 -5.96 4.73 -1.85
C ILE A 90 -7.00 5.12 -2.90
N SER A 91 -8.26 4.74 -2.67
CA SER A 91 -9.36 5.14 -3.57
C SER A 91 -9.89 6.54 -3.25
N ASP A 92 -10.59 7.16 -4.22
CA ASP A 92 -11.32 8.41 -3.97
C ASP A 92 -12.33 8.28 -2.83
N PHE A 93 -12.94 7.11 -2.66
CA PHE A 93 -13.84 6.84 -1.54
C PHE A 93 -13.09 6.86 -0.21
N ASN A 94 -11.88 6.29 -0.14
CA ASN A 94 -11.05 6.36 1.05
C ASN A 94 -10.72 7.82 1.40
N LEU A 95 -10.30 8.62 0.42
CA LEU A 95 -9.98 10.03 0.63
C LEU A 95 -11.15 10.85 1.13
N LYS A 96 -12.34 10.69 0.53
CA LYS A 96 -13.55 11.40 0.94
C LYS A 96 -13.96 11.07 2.38
N ASN A 97 -13.59 9.90 2.88
CA ASN A 97 -13.90 9.47 4.24
C ASN A 97 -12.80 9.82 5.27
N LEU A 98 -11.63 10.29 4.83
CA LEU A 98 -10.61 10.82 5.73
C LEU A 98 -11.00 12.24 6.14
N ARG A 99 -11.56 12.37 7.34
CA ARG A 99 -12.05 13.66 7.88
C ARG A 99 -10.92 14.62 8.23
N CYS A 100 -9.74 14.09 8.53
CA CYS A 100 -8.55 14.87 8.82
C CYS A 100 -7.97 15.52 7.56
N GLU A 101 -7.75 16.82 7.64
CA GLU A 101 -6.99 17.59 6.64
C GLU A 101 -5.64 18.08 7.18
N ASP A 102 -5.32 17.79 8.45
CA ASP A 102 -4.04 18.15 9.07
C ASP A 102 -2.99 17.05 8.83
N PRO A 103 -2.01 17.26 7.92
CA PRO A 103 -0.98 16.27 7.65
C PRO A 103 -0.07 15.99 8.87
N GLN A 104 0.15 16.98 9.74
CA GLN A 104 0.95 16.78 10.93
C GLN A 104 0.23 15.84 11.91
N HIS A 105 -1.09 16.01 12.06
CA HIS A 105 -1.91 15.12 12.88
C HIS A 105 -1.92 13.68 12.31
N ILE A 106 -2.16 13.54 11.00
CA ILE A 106 -2.12 12.24 10.29
C ILE A 106 -0.79 11.53 10.50
N TYR A 107 0.33 12.23 10.30
CA TYR A 107 1.67 11.65 10.47
C TYR A 107 1.93 11.24 11.92
N ASN A 108 1.46 12.04 12.89
CA ASN A 108 1.59 11.72 14.30
C ASN A 108 0.80 10.45 14.69
N ILE A 109 -0.41 10.27 14.15
CA ILE A 109 -1.19 9.03 14.31
C ILE A 109 -0.40 7.86 13.76
N HIS A 110 0.11 7.98 12.53
CA HIS A 110 0.91 6.95 11.87
C HIS A 110 2.11 6.51 12.73
N LYS A 111 2.86 7.46 13.30
CA LYS A 111 3.99 7.15 14.18
C LYS A 111 3.56 6.55 15.52
N LYS A 112 2.49 7.07 16.13
CA LYS A 112 2.00 6.63 17.47
C LYS A 112 1.39 5.23 17.45
N ARG A 113 0.62 4.91 16.40
CA ARG A 113 0.02 3.58 16.21
C ARG A 113 0.99 2.54 15.68
N GLY A 114 2.11 3.01 15.12
CA GLY A 114 3.15 2.21 14.51
C GLY A 114 3.11 2.33 13.00
N GLN A 115 4.29 2.42 12.38
CA GLN A 115 4.47 2.72 10.96
C GLN A 115 3.86 1.69 9.98
N PHE A 116 3.30 0.59 10.47
CA PHE A 116 2.62 -0.41 9.65
C PHE A 116 1.10 -0.34 9.73
N ILE A 117 0.54 0.69 10.38
CA ILE A 117 -0.90 0.96 10.43
C ILE A 117 -1.51 0.96 9.01
N ARG A 118 -2.74 0.46 8.88
CA ARG A 118 -3.50 0.42 7.61
C ARG A 118 -4.30 1.72 7.43
N PHE A 119 -4.66 2.08 6.19
CA PHE A 119 -5.47 3.28 5.94
C PHE A 119 -6.74 3.31 6.80
N ASN A 120 -7.49 2.20 6.82
CA ASN A 120 -8.75 2.13 7.56
C ASN A 120 -8.56 2.36 9.06
N GLU A 121 -7.47 1.84 9.64
CA GLU A 121 -7.18 2.09 11.05
C GLU A 121 -6.74 3.55 11.27
N LEU A 122 -5.92 4.11 10.39
CA LEU A 122 -5.51 5.52 10.46
C LEU A 122 -6.73 6.44 10.43
N ALA A 123 -7.66 6.20 9.52
CA ALA A 123 -8.88 6.99 9.35
C ALA A 123 -9.83 6.95 10.55
N LEU A 124 -9.74 5.95 11.43
CA LEU A 124 -10.54 5.90 12.67
C LEU A 124 -10.06 6.93 13.72
N TYR A 125 -8.79 7.34 13.64
CA TYR A 125 -8.19 8.25 14.61
C TYR A 125 -7.93 9.65 14.07
N ALA A 126 -8.10 9.84 12.75
CA ALA A 126 -7.78 11.06 12.03
C ALA A 126 -9.01 11.96 11.86
#